data_AF-A0AAE1SXE7-F1
#
_entry.id   AF-A0AAE1SXE7-F1
#
_cell.length_a   1.000
_cell.length_b   1.000
_cell.length_c   1.000
_cell.angle_alpha   90.00
_cell.angle_beta   90.00
_cell.angle_gamma   90.00
#
_symmetry.space_group_name_H-M   'P 1'
#
loop_
_entity.id
_entity.type
_entity.pdbx_description
1 polymer ?
#
loop_
_entity_poly.entity_id
_entity_poly.type
_entity_poly.pdbx_seq_one_letter_code
_entity_poly.pdbx_strand_id
1 'polypeptide(L)'
;MQEIMERYKRHTKDRVQPENQAGAQNLQYMQHEAASLMKKMELLETSKRKLLGEGLQFCSLQELQQIEKQLERSVSTIRAQRIQVFKEQVERLKEKEKILAAENAILREKFGGLQQRETPSGEESGEARSTENSKKSDVETELFIGPPECRIRR
;
A
#
# COMPACT_ATOMS: atom_id res chain seq x y z
N MET A 1 -64.57 -16.05 -37.48
CA MET A 1 -63.17 -15.54 -37.43
C MET A 1 -62.80 -15.04 -36.03
N GLN A 2 -63.63 -14.21 -35.37
CA GLN A 2 -63.40 -13.77 -33.99
C GLN A 2 -63.35 -14.92 -32.97
N GLU A 3 -64.23 -15.92 -33.09
CA GLU A 3 -64.26 -17.08 -32.20
C GLU A 3 -62.99 -17.95 -32.28
N ILE A 4 -62.34 -17.98 -33.44
CA ILE A 4 -61.09 -18.72 -33.65
C ILE A 4 -59.93 -17.97 -32.97
N MET A 5 -59.90 -16.63 -33.09
CA MET A 5 -58.95 -15.79 -32.37
C MET A 5 -59.12 -15.90 -30.85
N GLU A 6 -60.36 -15.94 -30.37
CA GLU A 6 -60.71 -16.14 -28.97
C GLU A 6 -60.26 -17.53 -28.44
N ARG A 7 -60.43 -18.60 -29.23
CA ARG A 7 -59.91 -19.94 -28.87
C ARG A 7 -58.39 -19.96 -28.83
N TYR A 8 -57.72 -19.33 -29.80
CA TYR A 8 -56.26 -19.23 -29.81
C TYR A 8 -55.75 -18.43 -28.60
N LYS A 9 -56.38 -17.30 -28.27
CA LYS A 9 -56.03 -16.48 -27.10
C LYS A 9 -56.19 -17.24 -25.78
N ARG A 10 -57.25 -18.06 -25.64
CA ARG A 10 -57.44 -18.89 -24.44
C ARG A 10 -56.39 -20.00 -24.34
N HIS A 11 -56.11 -20.71 -25.43
CA HIS A 11 -55.11 -21.77 -25.46
C HIS A 11 -53.67 -21.27 -25.24
N THR A 12 -53.32 -20.07 -25.69
CA THR A 12 -52.02 -19.46 -25.42
C THR A 12 -51.92 -18.93 -24.00
N LYS A 13 -52.99 -18.37 -23.42
CA LYS A 13 -52.99 -17.92 -22.02
C LYS A 13 -52.81 -19.07 -21.04
N ASP A 14 -53.46 -20.22 -21.26
CA ASP A 14 -53.36 -21.37 -20.34
C ASP A 14 -52.01 -22.09 -20.42
N ARG A 15 -51.35 -22.09 -21.59
CA ARG A 15 -50.06 -22.76 -21.78
C ARG A 15 -48.85 -21.92 -21.37
N VAL A 16 -48.99 -20.60 -21.31
CA VAL A 16 -47.85 -19.67 -21.08
C VAL A 16 -47.73 -19.21 -19.62
N GLN A 17 -48.73 -19.50 -18.78
CA GLN A 17 -48.84 -18.88 -17.45
C GLN A 17 -47.80 -19.33 -16.41
N PRO A 18 -47.46 -20.61 -16.18
CA PRO A 18 -46.55 -20.95 -15.08
C PRO A 18 -45.07 -20.62 -15.38
N GLU A 19 -44.65 -20.75 -16.64
CA GLU A 19 -43.23 -20.73 -17.04
C GLU A 19 -42.70 -19.30 -17.23
N ASN A 20 -43.49 -18.44 -17.89
CA ASN A 20 -43.16 -17.03 -18.06
C ASN A 20 -43.34 -16.21 -16.78
N GLN A 21 -44.19 -16.64 -15.86
CA GLN A 21 -44.44 -15.95 -14.60
C GLN A 21 -43.31 -16.20 -13.60
N ALA A 22 -42.74 -17.41 -13.55
CA ALA A 22 -41.52 -17.71 -12.80
C ALA A 22 -40.29 -16.95 -13.35
N GLY A 23 -40.14 -16.87 -14.68
CA GLY A 23 -39.07 -16.08 -15.32
C GLY A 23 -39.20 -14.58 -15.08
N ALA A 24 -40.41 -14.03 -15.15
CA ALA A 24 -40.68 -12.62 -14.85
C ALA A 24 -40.45 -12.27 -13.37
N GLN A 25 -40.85 -13.15 -12.45
CA GLN A 25 -40.58 -12.99 -11.01
C GLN A 25 -39.07 -13.05 -10.71
N ASN A 26 -38.34 -13.96 -11.36
CA ASN A 26 -36.88 -14.05 -11.24
C ASN A 26 -36.19 -12.77 -11.78
N LEU A 27 -36.61 -12.28 -12.95
CA LEU A 27 -36.09 -11.04 -13.51
C LEU A 27 -36.37 -9.83 -12.59
N GLN A 28 -37.58 -9.72 -12.03
CA GLN A 28 -37.91 -8.67 -11.05
C GLN A 28 -37.07 -8.79 -9.78
N TYR A 29 -36.86 -10.02 -9.28
CA TYR A 29 -35.99 -10.28 -8.14
C TYR A 29 -34.55 -9.82 -8.42
N MET A 30 -33.97 -10.21 -9.57
CA MET A 30 -32.62 -9.79 -9.96
C MET A 30 -32.52 -8.27 -10.14
N GLN A 31 -33.54 -7.63 -10.71
CA GLN A 31 -33.58 -6.15 -10.81
C GLN A 31 -33.59 -5.49 -9.43
N HIS A 32 -34.38 -6.02 -8.50
CA HIS A 32 -34.42 -5.52 -7.13
C HIS A 32 -33.08 -5.74 -6.40
N GLU A 33 -32.46 -6.90 -6.57
CA GLU A 33 -31.15 -7.21 -6.02
C GLU A 33 -30.06 -6.28 -6.58
N ALA A 34 -30.03 -6.09 -7.89
CA ALA A 34 -29.12 -5.15 -8.55
C ALA A 34 -29.30 -3.72 -8.03
N ALA A 35 -30.55 -3.25 -7.90
CA ALA A 35 -30.84 -1.93 -7.34
C ALA A 35 -30.41 -1.81 -5.87
N SER A 36 -30.57 -2.87 -5.08
CA SER A 36 -30.10 -2.93 -3.69
C SER A 36 -28.58 -2.85 -3.59
N LEU A 37 -27.87 -3.59 -4.44
CA LEU A 37 -26.41 -3.55 -4.51
C LEU A 37 -25.90 -2.17 -4.96
N MET A 38 -26.54 -1.55 -5.94
CA MET A 38 -26.20 -0.20 -6.41
C MET A 38 -26.31 0.83 -5.27
N LYS A 39 -27.43 0.80 -4.51
CA LYS A 39 -27.59 1.66 -3.33
C LYS A 39 -26.51 1.42 -2.27
N LYS A 40 -26.14 0.17 -2.01
CA LYS A 40 -25.05 -0.15 -1.06
C LYS A 40 -23.72 0.42 -1.54
N MET A 41 -23.44 0.34 -2.84
CA MET A 41 -22.22 0.88 -3.45
C MET A 41 -22.17 2.41 -3.30
N GLU A 42 -23.26 3.11 -3.61
CA GLU A 42 -23.37 4.56 -3.45
C GLU A 42 -23.16 5.01 -1.99
N LEU A 43 -23.72 4.27 -1.02
CA LEU A 43 -23.52 4.53 0.40
C LEU A 43 -22.04 4.36 0.81
N LEU A 44 -21.39 3.29 0.34
CA LEU A 44 -19.97 3.04 0.61
C LEU A 44 -19.07 4.10 -0.02
N GLU A 45 -19.33 4.50 -1.26
CA GLU A 45 -18.59 5.57 -1.94
C GLU A 45 -18.76 6.91 -1.24
N THR A 46 -19.98 7.22 -0.80
CA THR A 46 -20.25 8.44 -0.04
C THR A 46 -19.54 8.43 1.31
N SER A 47 -19.55 7.30 2.01
CA SER A 47 -18.79 7.13 3.25
C SER A 47 -17.29 7.31 3.03
N LYS A 48 -16.72 6.70 1.97
CA LYS A 48 -15.32 6.87 1.58
C LYS A 48 -14.99 8.34 1.32
N ARG A 49 -15.80 9.05 0.52
CA ARG A 49 -15.60 10.48 0.23
C ARG A 49 -15.60 11.32 1.51
N LYS A 50 -16.54 11.07 2.43
CA LYS A 50 -16.57 11.73 3.74
C LYS A 50 -15.28 11.47 4.54
N LEU A 51 -14.78 10.23 4.58
CA LEU A 51 -13.51 9.90 5.25
C LEU A 51 -12.29 10.56 4.59
N LEU A 52 -12.36 10.87 3.28
CA LEU A 52 -11.35 11.62 2.54
C LEU A 52 -11.49 13.14 2.70
N GLY A 53 -12.49 13.62 3.43
CA GLY A 53 -12.73 15.04 3.65
C GLY A 53 -13.57 15.72 2.57
N GLU A 54 -14.17 14.96 1.65
CA GLU A 54 -15.01 15.48 0.57
C GLU A 54 -16.48 15.57 0.99
N GLY A 55 -17.19 16.61 0.53
CA GLY A 55 -18.65 16.73 0.73
C GLY A 55 -19.08 16.96 2.19
N LEU A 56 -18.16 17.37 3.07
CA LEU A 56 -18.41 17.56 4.50
C LEU A 56 -19.42 18.67 4.81
N GLN A 57 -19.65 19.61 3.89
CA GLN A 57 -20.61 20.70 4.03
C GLN A 57 -22.06 20.23 4.26
N PHE A 58 -22.38 18.99 3.87
CA PHE A 58 -23.69 18.37 4.07
C PHE A 58 -23.75 17.48 5.33
N CYS A 59 -22.66 17.38 6.08
CA CYS A 59 -22.60 16.56 7.30
C CYS A 59 -23.07 17.37 8.50
N SER A 60 -23.80 16.72 9.39
CA SER A 60 -24.13 17.25 10.71
C SER A 60 -22.89 17.28 11.62
N LEU A 61 -22.95 18.09 12.69
CA LEU A 61 -21.88 18.16 13.68
C LEU A 61 -21.58 16.78 14.31
N GLN A 62 -22.61 15.98 14.57
CA GLN A 62 -22.47 14.65 15.14
C GLN A 62 -21.74 13.69 14.19
N GLU A 63 -22.09 13.72 12.89
CA GLU A 63 -21.40 12.92 11.87
C GLU A 63 -19.94 13.32 11.74
N LEU A 64 -19.64 14.62 11.75
CA LEU A 64 -18.26 15.13 11.69
C LEU A 64 -17.43 14.63 12.87
N GLN A 65 -17.97 14.72 14.09
CA GLN A 65 -17.30 14.20 15.29
C GLN A 65 -17.08 12.68 15.22
N GLN A 66 -18.00 11.93 14.62
CA GLN A 66 -17.82 10.49 14.43
C GLN A 66 -16.70 10.19 13.43
N ILE A 67 -16.66 10.91 12.30
CA ILE A 67 -15.60 10.78 11.29
C ILE A 67 -14.24 11.10 11.91
N GLU A 68 -14.13 12.20 12.66
CA GLU A 68 -12.90 12.62 13.34
C GLU A 68 -12.41 11.52 14.30
N LYS A 69 -13.27 11.03 15.19
CA LYS A 69 -12.92 9.96 16.14
C LYS A 69 -12.49 8.68 15.41
N GLN A 70 -13.15 8.33 14.31
CA GLN A 70 -12.79 7.16 13.52
C GLN A 70 -11.40 7.32 12.87
N LEU A 71 -11.12 8.49 12.28
CA LEU A 71 -9.83 8.81 11.68
C LEU A 71 -8.72 8.81 12.74
N GLU A 72 -8.92 9.46 13.88
CA GLU A 72 -7.94 9.50 14.97
C GLU A 72 -7.58 8.09 15.47
N ARG A 73 -8.59 7.25 15.73
CA ARG A 73 -8.38 5.86 16.17
C ARG A 73 -7.63 5.02 15.14
N SER A 74 -8.03 5.13 13.87
CA SER A 74 -7.40 4.36 12.78
C SER A 74 -5.95 4.77 12.55
N VAL A 75 -5.67 6.08 12.52
CA VAL A 75 -4.29 6.60 12.39
C VAL A 75 -3.43 6.17 13.56
N SER A 76 -3.96 6.26 14.79
CA SER A 76 -3.25 5.81 15.99
C SER A 76 -2.91 4.32 15.94
N THR A 77 -3.87 3.49 15.52
CA THR A 77 -3.67 2.03 15.35
C THR A 77 -2.61 1.74 14.28
N ILE A 78 -2.70 2.38 13.11
CA ILE A 78 -1.73 2.19 12.01
C ILE A 78 -0.33 2.60 12.45
N ARG A 79 -0.18 3.72 13.16
CA ARG A 79 1.12 4.16 13.68
C ARG A 79 1.69 3.17 14.70
N ALA A 80 0.87 2.68 15.63
CA ALA A 80 1.29 1.69 16.62
C ALA A 80 1.79 0.41 15.95
N GLN A 81 1.06 -0.11 14.97
CA GLN A 81 1.45 -1.29 14.20
C GLN A 81 2.76 -1.08 13.43
N ARG A 82 2.90 0.08 12.74
CA ARG A 82 4.14 0.41 12.03
C ARG A 82 5.34 0.48 12.98
N ILE A 83 5.18 1.13 14.12
CA ILE A 83 6.22 1.23 15.15
C ILE A 83 6.62 -0.16 15.65
N GLN A 84 5.64 -1.04 15.91
CA GLN A 84 5.92 -2.40 16.34
C GLN A 84 6.74 -3.17 15.30
N VAL A 85 6.31 -3.16 14.04
CA VAL A 85 7.04 -3.83 12.94
C VAL A 85 8.47 -3.30 12.81
N PHE A 86 8.67 -1.99 12.90
CA PHE A 86 10.01 -1.41 12.83
C PHE A 86 10.87 -1.77 14.05
N LYS A 87 10.30 -1.81 15.26
CA LYS A 87 11.01 -2.27 16.45
C LYS A 87 11.51 -3.70 16.29
N GLU A 88 10.64 -4.60 15.82
CA GLU A 88 11.00 -6.00 15.56
C GLU A 88 12.09 -6.13 14.47
N GLN A 89 12.07 -5.27 13.45
CA GLN A 89 13.14 -5.21 12.45
C GLN A 89 14.47 -4.72 13.04
N VAL A 90 14.44 -3.65 13.84
CA VAL A 90 15.65 -3.11 14.50
C VAL A 90 16.26 -4.14 15.44
N GLU A 91 15.44 -4.84 16.22
CA GLU A 91 15.92 -5.90 17.13
C GLU A 91 16.59 -7.05 16.38
N ARG A 92 15.99 -7.53 15.29
CA ARG A 92 16.59 -8.56 14.44
C ARG A 92 17.94 -8.12 13.84
N LEU A 93 18.03 -6.87 13.40
CA LEU A 93 19.27 -6.33 12.84
C LEU A 93 20.36 -6.19 13.91
N LYS A 94 20.01 -5.71 15.11
CA LYS A 94 20.94 -5.64 16.24
C LYS A 94 21.48 -7.01 16.64
N GLU A 95 20.64 -8.04 16.61
CA GLU A 95 21.10 -9.39 16.92
C GLU A 95 22.05 -9.93 15.83
N LYS A 96 21.72 -9.70 14.56
CA LYS A 96 22.61 -10.04 13.45
C LYS A 96 23.95 -9.30 13.53
N GLU A 97 23.93 -8.02 13.89
CA GLU A 97 25.14 -7.21 14.10
C GLU A 97 26.03 -7.84 15.19
N LYS A 98 25.47 -8.24 16.33
CA LYS A 98 26.23 -8.90 17.41
C LYS A 98 26.87 -10.20 16.95
N ILE A 99 26.12 -11.04 16.24
CA ILE A 99 26.62 -12.34 15.72
C ILE A 99 27.79 -12.10 14.77
N LEU A 100 27.62 -11.19 13.81
CA LEU A 100 28.67 -10.85 12.84
C LEU A 100 29.89 -10.19 13.50
N ALA A 101 29.69 -9.36 14.52
CA ALA A 101 30.78 -8.76 15.28
C ALA A 101 31.59 -9.82 16.03
N ALA A 102 30.93 -10.80 16.65
CA ALA A 102 31.59 -11.92 17.30
C ALA A 102 32.37 -12.79 16.30
N GLU A 103 31.77 -13.13 15.16
CA GLU A 103 32.45 -13.89 14.10
C GLU A 103 33.67 -13.13 13.54
N ASN A 104 33.52 -11.83 13.28
CA ASN A 104 34.63 -10.98 12.83
C ASN A 104 35.75 -10.89 13.86
N ALA A 105 35.44 -10.84 15.16
CA ALA A 105 36.46 -10.86 16.21
C ALA A 105 37.26 -12.16 16.18
N ILE A 106 36.59 -13.31 16.06
CA ILE A 106 37.23 -14.63 15.94
C ILE A 106 38.11 -14.72 14.68
N LEU A 107 37.63 -14.20 13.54
CA LEU A 107 38.40 -14.17 12.30
C LEU A 107 39.63 -13.25 12.42
N ARG A 108 39.48 -12.08 13.05
CA ARG A 108 40.60 -11.17 13.33
C ARG A 108 41.63 -11.79 14.26
N GLU A 109 41.24 -12.61 15.23
CA GLU A 109 42.18 -13.36 16.05
C GLU A 109 42.92 -14.43 15.23
N LYS A 110 42.17 -15.19 14.41
CA LYS A 110 42.74 -16.27 13.57
C LYS A 110 43.67 -15.77 12.47
N PHE A 111 43.38 -14.61 11.88
CA PHE A 111 44.07 -14.10 10.69
C PHE A 111 44.77 -12.74 10.89
N GLY A 112 44.50 -12.01 11.96
CA GLY A 112 45.13 -10.72 12.26
C GLY A 112 46.61 -10.82 12.60
N GLY A 113 47.12 -12.01 12.91
CA GLY A 113 48.55 -12.28 13.01
C GLY A 113 49.29 -12.28 11.66
N LEU A 114 48.58 -12.35 10.52
CA LEU A 114 49.19 -12.35 9.19
C LEU A 114 49.43 -10.94 8.62
N GLN A 115 48.85 -9.89 9.22
CA GLN A 115 48.91 -8.52 8.67
C GLN A 115 49.81 -7.57 9.47
N GLN A 116 50.40 -8.01 10.60
CA GLN A 116 51.33 -7.19 11.38
C GLN A 116 52.80 -7.26 10.92
N ARG A 117 53.13 -7.94 9.81
CA ARG A 117 54.53 -8.01 9.34
C ARG A 117 54.94 -6.95 8.32
N GLU A 118 54.01 -6.15 7.78
CA GLU A 118 54.37 -5.11 6.81
C GLU A 118 53.61 -3.81 7.10
N THR A 119 54.15 -3.00 8.02
CA THR A 119 54.39 -1.55 7.84
C THR A 119 55.01 -1.00 9.14
N PRO A 120 56.22 -0.40 9.09
CA PRO A 120 56.87 0.12 10.29
C PRO A 120 56.29 1.48 10.70
N SER A 121 56.13 1.62 12.01
CA SER A 121 56.27 2.81 12.86
C SER A 121 56.49 4.18 12.20
N GLY A 122 55.69 5.15 12.63
CA GLY A 122 55.97 6.57 12.50
C GLY A 122 54.95 7.41 13.28
N GLU A 123 55.05 7.42 14.61
CA GLU A 123 54.52 8.54 15.41
C GLU A 123 55.50 9.71 15.25
N GLU A 124 55.01 10.90 14.90
CA GLU A 124 55.44 12.17 15.51
C GLU A 124 54.60 13.36 15.04
N SER A 125 54.55 14.34 15.93
CA SER A 125 53.74 15.55 16.00
C SER A 125 54.01 16.57 14.88
N GLY A 126 52.98 17.35 14.53
CA GLY A 126 53.12 18.78 14.24
C GLY A 126 53.75 19.23 12.92
N GLU A 127 53.06 20.20 12.30
CA GLU A 127 53.62 21.25 11.44
C GLU A 127 53.63 21.04 9.92
N ALA A 128 53.53 22.19 9.25
CA ALA A 128 52.91 22.39 7.96
C ALA A 128 53.87 22.20 6.76
N ARG A 129 53.22 21.90 5.63
CA ARG A 129 53.54 22.33 4.26
C ARG A 129 54.52 21.47 3.45
N SER A 130 54.03 20.87 2.36
CA SER A 130 54.38 21.22 0.96
C SER A 130 53.60 20.29 0.00
N THR A 131 52.69 20.81 -0.81
CA THR A 131 52.85 21.21 -2.22
C THR A 131 52.98 20.04 -3.21
N GLU A 132 51.93 19.87 -4.01
CA GLU A 132 51.87 19.36 -5.39
C GLU A 132 52.28 17.90 -5.69
N ASN A 133 51.27 17.03 -5.82
CA ASN A 133 50.85 16.46 -7.13
C ASN A 133 49.97 15.23 -6.92
N SER A 134 48.67 15.37 -7.17
CA SER A 134 47.87 14.25 -7.69
C SER A 134 46.74 14.86 -8.52
N LYS A 135 46.85 14.69 -9.84
CA LYS A 135 45.84 15.09 -10.81
C LYS A 135 44.54 14.35 -10.46
N LYS A 136 43.60 15.05 -9.81
CA LYS A 136 42.20 14.59 -9.71
C LYS A 136 41.57 14.78 -11.08
N SER A 137 41.45 13.71 -11.84
CA SER A 137 40.54 13.66 -12.98
C SER A 137 39.13 13.46 -12.45
N ASP A 138 38.30 14.50 -12.50
CA ASP A 138 36.88 14.36 -12.23
C ASP A 138 36.25 13.56 -13.37
N VAL A 139 35.77 12.36 -13.07
CA VAL A 139 34.93 11.59 -13.99
C VAL A 139 33.50 12.03 -13.70
N GLU A 140 32.91 12.81 -14.61
CA GLU A 140 31.47 13.07 -14.59
C GLU A 140 30.75 11.73 -14.73
N THR A 141 30.18 11.25 -13.62
CA THR A 141 29.22 10.16 -13.66
C THR A 141 27.83 10.78 -13.65
N GLU A 142 26.99 10.45 -14.63
CA GLU A 142 25.56 10.77 -14.63
C GLU A 142 24.80 9.95 -13.57
N LEU A 143 25.41 9.73 -12.40
CA LEU A 143 24.86 8.95 -11.32
C LEU A 143 23.95 9.84 -10.48
N PHE A 144 22.69 9.92 -10.89
CA PHE A 144 21.65 10.56 -10.09
C PHE A 144 21.25 9.66 -8.93
N ILE A 145 21.80 9.91 -7.73
CA ILE A 145 21.34 9.26 -6.49
C ILE A 145 20.11 10.03 -5.99
N GLY A 146 18.96 9.75 -6.60
CA GLY A 146 17.68 10.34 -6.22
C GLY A 146 16.49 9.49 -6.69
N PRO A 147 15.27 9.77 -6.20
CA PRO A 147 14.07 9.05 -6.62
C PRO A 147 13.88 9.18 -8.14
N PRO A 148 13.52 8.11 -8.87
CA PRO A 148 13.45 8.12 -10.32
C PRO A 148 12.44 9.15 -10.84
N GLU A 149 12.80 9.84 -11.93
CA GLU A 149 11.89 10.81 -12.57
C GLU A 149 10.61 10.11 -13.05
N CYS A 150 9.46 10.59 -12.56
CA CYS A 150 8.16 10.13 -13.04
C CYS A 150 8.01 10.53 -14.50
N ARG A 151 8.08 9.55 -15.41
CA ARG A 151 7.74 9.73 -16.83
C ARG A 151 6.29 10.22 -16.93
N ILE A 152 6.10 11.50 -17.23
CA ILE A 152 4.82 12.04 -17.70
C ILE A 152 4.54 11.38 -19.05
N ARG A 153 3.54 10.49 -19.10
CA ARG A 153 2.98 10.03 -20.37
C ARG A 153 2.08 11.14 -20.91
N ARG A 154 2.51 11.74 -22.03
CA ARG A 154 1.62 12.49 -22.93
C ARG A 154 0.68 11.52 -23.66
#